data_AF-A0A7S2YKG1-F1
#
_entry.id   AF-A0A7S2YKG1-F1
#
_cell.length_a   1.000
_cell.length_b   1.000
_cell.length_c   1.000
_cell.angle_alpha   90.00
_cell.angle_beta   90.00
_cell.angle_gamma   90.00
#
_symmetry.space_group_name_H-M   'P 1'
#
loop_
_entity.id
_entity.type
_entity.pdbx_description
1 polymer ?
#
loop_
_entity_poly.entity_id
_entity_poly.type
_entity_poly.pdbx_seq_one_letter_code
_entity_poly.pdbx_strand_id
1 'polypeptide(L)'
;GDDNVVAIAMGETYDAGRDEIIISPPVDDLVWPVRCLLQVGVARDNLKDILILLNAIIPDELRRRQNSNLGTQSPPSMDLCKKLVSLILSSSPKASHLLLSLVDEQSRVPYWDSLHHETQLSLAIIRIDGMTPLLQQEEVRTWVLGQLQTSLQSEGSAASVNVFERMPNAWLRELVLACLESGGCDVASLRINPEQDALTSVDKWGILEFHRSINHTREILAAAQGPLGIDYDIVISALLLLEQRCDRWSNVETLLSTQDLLNASCYAAGRRSKNEPLHPLDGPTLMSLCYVAGNIQAGANLVGGEDGLILECTSILVHGGGMKIDDAEAFLTVEGNPTESLDMQAKTDRPPFEVTDWHRQILALLEQHVMGVRKYGDFDSGRRGNIDPVFGAKICLRAWMRLNQNVDESSKWMVQWLRQRLEISDDAQSSHRLACAAFVRALIWPDKSSGTKDSNQCLAEQMGFPRTFVIELSHSCCGLVEAVPKEIWSTSPQRVYG
;
A
#
# COMPACT_ATOMS: atom_id res chain seq x y z
N GLY A 1 -18.98 -28.25 72.97
CA GLY A 1 -18.44 -29.52 72.49
C GLY A 1 -19.26 -29.94 71.30
N ASP A 2 -18.94 -29.36 70.15
CA ASP A 2 -19.41 -29.78 68.81
C ASP A 2 -18.57 -29.12 67.69
N ASP A 3 -17.35 -28.65 67.98
CA ASP A 3 -16.47 -28.01 66.97
C ASP A 3 -15.46 -28.99 66.36
N ASN A 4 -15.49 -30.27 66.75
CA ASN A 4 -14.44 -31.22 66.39
C ASN A 4 -14.77 -32.11 65.17
N VAL A 5 -15.85 -31.81 64.45
CA VAL A 5 -16.26 -32.60 63.26
C VAL A 5 -15.84 -31.92 61.95
N VAL A 6 -15.67 -30.59 61.93
CA VAL A 6 -15.30 -29.85 60.71
C VAL A 6 -13.80 -29.91 60.44
N ALA A 7 -12.96 -29.96 61.48
CA ALA A 7 -11.50 -30.02 61.35
C ALA A 7 -10.98 -31.36 60.78
N ILE A 8 -11.79 -32.43 60.83
CA ILE A 8 -11.43 -33.77 60.32
C ILE A 8 -11.80 -33.93 58.84
N ALA A 9 -12.70 -33.09 58.30
CA ALA A 9 -13.14 -33.17 56.90
C ALA A 9 -12.21 -32.44 55.91
N MET A 10 -11.31 -31.58 56.39
CA MET A 10 -10.40 -30.80 55.57
C MET A 10 -8.98 -31.24 55.91
N GLY A 11 -8.43 -32.14 55.09
CA GLY A 11 -7.14 -32.78 55.29
C GLY A 11 -6.00 -31.80 55.62
N GLU A 12 -5.05 -32.31 56.40
CA GLU A 12 -3.86 -31.63 56.92
C GLU A 12 -3.04 -30.91 55.85
N THR A 13 -3.32 -29.63 55.60
CA THR A 13 -2.34 -28.62 55.18
C THR A 13 -2.86 -27.24 55.57
N TYR A 14 -2.83 -26.91 56.85
CA TYR A 14 -3.00 -25.53 57.32
C TYR A 14 -1.66 -25.07 57.89
N ASP A 15 -0.77 -24.63 57.00
CA ASP A 15 0.53 -24.07 57.38
C ASP A 15 0.34 -22.56 57.59
N ALA A 16 0.11 -22.19 58.85
CA ALA A 16 -0.03 -20.81 59.26
C ALA A 16 1.35 -20.13 59.31
N GLY A 17 1.58 -19.19 58.39
CA GLY A 17 2.62 -18.18 58.52
C GLY A 17 3.77 -18.33 57.53
N ARG A 18 3.61 -17.73 56.35
CA ARG A 18 4.66 -17.08 55.54
C ARG A 18 3.98 -15.97 54.74
N ASP A 19 4.64 -14.83 54.64
CA ASP A 19 4.20 -13.66 53.89
C ASP A 19 3.63 -14.05 52.51
N GLU A 20 2.30 -14.05 52.41
CA GLU A 20 1.61 -14.30 51.14
C GLU A 20 1.81 -13.06 50.27
N ILE A 21 2.72 -13.21 49.31
CA ILE A 21 2.58 -12.54 48.02
C ILE A 21 1.17 -12.87 47.56
N ILE A 22 0.25 -11.90 47.61
CA ILE A 22 -1.09 -12.03 47.05
C ILE A 22 -0.89 -12.18 45.54
N ILE A 23 -0.74 -13.42 45.07
CA ILE A 23 -0.82 -13.76 43.66
C ILE A 23 -2.30 -13.58 43.35
N SER A 24 -2.64 -12.45 42.71
CA SER A 24 -3.99 -12.22 42.18
C SER A 24 -4.44 -13.47 41.42
N PRO A 25 -5.67 -13.99 41.65
CA PRO A 25 -6.15 -15.18 40.97
C PRO A 25 -6.01 -15.00 39.44
N PRO A 26 -5.64 -16.05 38.69
CA PRO A 26 -5.50 -15.95 37.25
C PRO A 26 -6.81 -15.44 36.66
N VAL A 27 -6.73 -14.47 35.74
CA VAL A 27 -7.90 -13.78 35.16
C VAL A 27 -8.94 -14.77 34.60
N ASP A 28 -8.52 -15.96 34.16
CA ASP A 28 -9.39 -17.04 33.70
C ASP A 28 -10.37 -17.55 34.77
N ASP A 29 -9.98 -17.55 36.04
CA ASP A 29 -10.84 -17.94 37.18
C ASP A 29 -11.84 -16.84 37.55
N LEU A 30 -11.64 -15.59 37.10
CA LEU A 30 -12.57 -14.49 37.35
C LEU A 30 -13.68 -14.42 36.29
N VAL A 31 -13.39 -14.84 35.05
CA VAL A 31 -14.32 -14.69 33.92
C VAL A 31 -15.17 -15.93 33.62
N TRP A 32 -15.00 -17.04 34.35
CA TRP A 32 -15.80 -18.25 34.15
C TRP A 32 -17.32 -18.03 34.27
N PRO A 33 -17.85 -17.20 35.22
CA PRO A 33 -19.30 -17.01 35.33
C PRO A 33 -19.86 -16.33 34.07
N VAL A 34 -19.12 -15.36 33.53
CA VAL A 34 -19.46 -14.65 32.29
C VAL A 34 -19.44 -15.62 31.11
N ARG A 35 -18.43 -16.50 31.03
CA ARG A 35 -18.36 -17.54 29.99
C ARG A 35 -19.58 -18.46 30.02
N CYS A 36 -19.97 -18.96 31.19
CA CYS A 36 -21.14 -19.82 31.33
C CYS A 36 -22.43 -19.08 30.96
N LEU A 37 -22.56 -17.82 31.38
CA LEU A 37 -23.71 -16.97 31.05
C LEU A 37 -23.85 -16.78 29.53
N LEU A 38 -22.75 -16.45 28.84
CA LEU A 38 -22.72 -16.28 27.39
C LEU A 38 -23.08 -17.57 26.65
N GLN A 39 -22.55 -18.72 27.08
CA GLN A 39 -22.89 -20.03 26.49
C GLN A 39 -24.39 -20.34 26.60
N VAL A 40 -24.99 -20.07 27.77
CA VAL A 40 -26.44 -20.25 27.97
C VAL A 40 -27.24 -19.27 27.09
N GLY A 41 -26.77 -18.03 26.95
CA GLY A 41 -27.40 -17.02 26.08
C GLY A 41 -27.44 -17.43 24.63
N VAL A 42 -26.31 -17.91 24.11
CA VAL A 42 -26.20 -18.38 22.73
C VAL A 42 -27.08 -19.61 22.51
N ALA A 43 -27.05 -20.58 23.43
CA ALA A 43 -27.87 -21.79 23.34
C ALA A 43 -29.38 -21.52 23.37
N ARG A 44 -29.81 -20.40 23.96
CA ARG A 44 -31.22 -20.00 24.09
C ARG A 44 -31.63 -18.80 23.24
N ASP A 45 -30.75 -18.34 22.33
CA ASP A 45 -30.95 -17.14 21.49
C ASP A 45 -31.26 -15.83 22.27
N ASN A 46 -30.79 -15.74 23.51
CA ASN A 46 -31.00 -14.60 24.42
C ASN A 46 -29.70 -13.81 24.67
N LEU A 47 -28.76 -13.85 23.71
CA LEU A 47 -27.47 -13.18 23.86
C LEU A 47 -27.62 -11.67 24.11
N LYS A 48 -28.58 -11.02 23.46
CA LYS A 48 -28.85 -9.59 23.65
C LYS A 48 -29.19 -9.25 25.10
N ASP A 49 -30.11 -9.99 25.71
CA ASP A 49 -30.55 -9.75 27.08
C ASP A 49 -29.43 -10.02 28.09
N ILE A 50 -28.61 -11.03 27.81
CA ILE A 50 -27.42 -11.33 28.60
C ILE A 50 -26.39 -10.21 28.52
N LEU A 51 -26.17 -9.62 27.34
CA LEU A 51 -25.26 -8.49 27.19
C LEU A 51 -25.80 -7.24 27.90
N ILE A 52 -27.12 -7.00 27.87
CA ILE A 52 -27.75 -5.93 28.65
C ILE A 52 -27.54 -6.16 30.15
N LEU A 53 -27.72 -7.39 30.63
CA LEU A 53 -27.50 -7.75 32.04
C LEU A 53 -26.04 -7.54 32.44
N LEU A 54 -25.08 -8.00 31.63
CA LEU A 54 -23.65 -7.78 31.88
C LEU A 54 -23.30 -6.30 31.90
N ASN A 55 -23.87 -5.51 30.98
CA ASN A 55 -23.68 -4.07 30.93
C ASN A 55 -24.19 -3.35 32.18
N ALA A 56 -25.22 -3.89 32.84
CA ALA A 56 -25.75 -3.33 34.09
C ALA A 56 -24.95 -3.77 35.32
N ILE A 57 -24.42 -5.00 35.34
CA ILE A 57 -23.71 -5.57 36.50
C ILE A 57 -22.24 -5.14 36.55
N ILE A 58 -21.55 -5.16 35.41
CA ILE A 58 -20.11 -4.86 35.30
C ILE A 58 -19.80 -3.76 34.26
N PRO A 59 -20.49 -2.59 34.31
CA PRO A 59 -20.30 -1.52 33.32
C PRO A 59 -18.87 -0.99 33.30
N ASP A 60 -18.23 -0.92 34.46
CA ASP A 60 -16.92 -0.29 34.65
C ASP A 60 -15.78 -1.23 34.22
N GLU A 61 -15.89 -2.53 34.45
CA GLU A 61 -14.92 -3.52 33.96
C GLU A 61 -14.98 -3.65 32.44
N LEU A 62 -16.19 -3.59 31.85
CA LEU A 62 -16.37 -3.60 30.39
C LEU A 62 -15.86 -2.33 29.70
N ARG A 63 -15.80 -1.21 30.40
CA ARG A 63 -15.36 0.10 29.86
C ARG A 63 -14.01 0.57 30.38
N ARG A 64 -13.40 -0.19 31.30
CA ARG A 64 -12.18 0.14 32.04
C ARG A 64 -12.30 1.51 32.75
N ARG A 65 -13.42 1.78 33.40
CA ARG A 65 -13.66 3.02 34.17
C ARG A 65 -13.22 2.86 35.62
N GLN A 66 -12.80 3.96 36.23
CA GLN A 66 -12.50 3.98 37.66
C GLN A 66 -13.78 3.74 38.44
N ASN A 67 -13.74 2.73 39.31
CA ASN A 67 -14.85 2.41 40.19
C ASN A 67 -14.97 3.53 41.22
N SER A 68 -15.98 4.38 41.10
CA SER A 68 -16.19 5.56 41.97
C SER A 68 -16.43 5.20 43.45
N ASN A 69 -16.70 3.93 43.73
CA ASN A 69 -17.08 3.42 45.05
C ASN A 69 -15.94 2.74 45.83
N LEU A 70 -14.78 2.47 45.20
CA LEU A 70 -13.63 1.85 45.85
C LEU A 70 -12.44 2.79 45.65
N GLY A 71 -11.93 3.41 46.73
CA GLY A 71 -10.85 4.42 46.72
C GLY A 71 -9.48 3.99 46.16
N THR A 72 -9.42 2.95 45.33
CA THR A 72 -8.26 2.56 44.53
C THR A 72 -8.08 3.50 43.35
N GLN A 73 -6.95 4.23 43.32
CA GLN A 73 -6.67 5.29 42.34
C GLN A 73 -6.34 4.81 40.92
N SER A 74 -6.39 3.50 40.64
CA SER A 74 -6.03 2.94 39.33
C SER A 74 -7.25 2.38 38.59
N PRO A 75 -7.41 2.66 37.28
CA PRO A 75 -8.43 2.02 36.46
C PRO A 75 -8.28 0.49 36.45
N PRO A 76 -9.35 -0.28 36.15
CA PRO A 76 -9.28 -1.73 36.02
C PRO A 76 -8.19 -2.17 35.04
N SER A 77 -7.67 -3.40 35.24
CA SER A 77 -6.68 -3.97 34.33
C SER A 77 -7.23 -4.05 32.89
N MET A 78 -6.42 -3.61 31.93
CA MET A 78 -6.74 -3.74 30.50
C MET A 78 -6.92 -5.21 30.10
N ASP A 79 -6.20 -6.12 30.75
CA ASP A 79 -6.26 -7.56 30.44
C ASP A 79 -7.63 -8.16 30.78
N LEU A 80 -8.25 -7.72 31.88
CA LEU A 80 -9.60 -8.13 32.25
C LEU A 80 -10.63 -7.65 31.22
N CYS A 81 -10.57 -6.37 30.85
CA CYS A 81 -11.46 -5.78 29.84
C CYS A 81 -11.31 -6.50 28.49
N LYS A 82 -10.08 -6.68 28.00
CA LYS A 82 -9.79 -7.44 26.78
C LYS A 82 -10.34 -8.86 26.85
N LYS A 83 -10.17 -9.56 27.96
CA LYS A 83 -10.66 -10.94 28.13
C LYS A 83 -12.18 -11.01 28.12
N LEU A 84 -12.87 -10.11 28.82
CA LEU A 84 -14.34 -10.03 28.83
C LEU A 84 -14.89 -9.76 27.43
N VAL A 85 -14.35 -8.74 26.74
CA VAL A 85 -14.75 -8.40 25.37
C VAL A 85 -14.44 -9.56 24.42
N SER A 86 -13.29 -10.22 24.55
CA SER A 86 -12.95 -11.39 23.73
C SER A 86 -13.91 -12.57 23.96
N LEU A 87 -14.37 -12.80 25.19
CA LEU A 87 -15.38 -13.82 25.48
C LEU A 87 -16.73 -13.48 24.85
N ILE A 88 -17.14 -12.21 24.88
CA ILE A 88 -18.37 -11.74 24.23
C ILE A 88 -18.27 -11.96 22.73
N LEU A 89 -17.21 -11.47 22.11
CA LEU A 89 -17.04 -11.51 20.66
C LEU A 89 -16.85 -12.94 20.12
N SER A 90 -16.23 -13.84 20.88
CA SER A 90 -16.12 -15.27 20.52
C SER A 90 -17.41 -16.07 20.73
N SER A 91 -18.41 -15.52 21.43
CA SER A 91 -19.66 -16.25 21.71
C SER A 91 -20.56 -16.39 20.48
N SER A 92 -20.57 -15.41 19.57
CA SER A 92 -21.44 -15.40 18.40
C SER A 92 -20.94 -14.40 17.35
N PRO A 93 -21.11 -14.67 16.03
CA PRO A 93 -20.75 -13.71 14.99
C PRO A 93 -21.55 -12.40 15.07
N LYS A 94 -22.73 -12.38 15.72
CA LYS A 94 -23.53 -11.16 15.93
C LYS A 94 -23.11 -10.37 17.18
N ALA A 95 -22.21 -10.91 18.01
CA ALA A 95 -21.87 -10.34 19.30
C ALA A 95 -21.19 -8.97 19.19
N SER A 96 -20.41 -8.72 18.13
CA SER A 96 -19.79 -7.41 17.87
C SER A 96 -20.83 -6.30 17.73
N HIS A 97 -21.79 -6.49 16.82
CA HIS A 97 -22.89 -5.54 16.63
C HIS A 97 -23.73 -5.37 17.90
N LEU A 98 -24.04 -6.47 18.60
CA LEU A 98 -24.82 -6.40 19.84
C LEU A 98 -24.07 -5.62 20.94
N LEU A 99 -22.76 -5.84 21.10
CA LEU A 99 -21.92 -5.14 22.05
C LEU A 99 -21.89 -3.64 21.77
N LEU A 100 -21.67 -3.24 20.50
CA LEU A 100 -21.64 -1.83 20.11
C LEU A 100 -23.01 -1.14 20.26
N SER A 101 -24.10 -1.89 20.11
CA SER A 101 -25.46 -1.39 20.32
C SER A 101 -25.83 -1.13 21.79
N LEU A 102 -25.01 -1.57 22.74
CA LEU A 102 -25.27 -1.31 24.15
C LEU A 102 -25.14 0.19 24.44
N VAL A 103 -26.05 0.71 25.24
CA VAL A 103 -25.98 2.09 25.74
C VAL A 103 -25.51 2.05 27.18
N ASP A 104 -24.58 2.92 27.52
CA ASP A 104 -24.20 3.12 28.92
C ASP A 104 -25.32 3.84 29.67
N GLU A 105 -25.85 3.22 30.73
CA GLU A 105 -26.93 3.82 31.52
C GLU A 105 -26.49 5.11 32.24
N GLN A 106 -25.20 5.22 32.57
CA GLN A 106 -24.66 6.39 33.29
C GLN A 106 -24.50 7.59 32.36
N SER A 107 -23.83 7.43 31.22
CA SER A 107 -23.53 8.52 30.28
C SER A 107 -24.55 8.67 29.15
N ARG A 108 -25.46 7.69 28.97
CA ARG A 108 -26.44 7.62 27.87
C ARG A 108 -25.84 7.65 26.47
N VAL A 109 -24.56 7.30 26.33
CA VAL A 109 -23.89 7.16 25.03
C VAL A 109 -23.72 5.69 24.64
N PRO A 110 -23.59 5.39 23.33
CA PRO A 110 -23.27 4.05 22.85
C PRO A 110 -21.98 3.51 23.45
N TYR A 111 -21.84 2.18 23.50
CA TYR A 111 -20.72 1.51 24.15
C TYR A 111 -19.38 2.04 23.64
N TRP A 112 -19.19 2.17 22.33
CA TRP A 112 -17.92 2.61 21.74
C TRP A 112 -17.51 4.02 22.18
N ASP A 113 -18.44 4.96 22.11
CA ASP A 113 -18.21 6.37 22.46
C ASP A 113 -18.02 6.58 23.97
N SER A 114 -18.48 5.61 24.76
CA SER A 114 -18.38 5.61 26.22
C SER A 114 -17.01 5.19 26.75
N LEU A 115 -16.12 4.71 25.87
CA LEU A 115 -14.78 4.22 26.19
C LEU A 115 -13.74 5.35 26.16
N HIS A 116 -12.71 5.23 27.01
CA HIS A 116 -11.51 6.07 26.90
C HIS A 116 -10.68 5.70 25.68
N HIS A 117 -9.95 6.67 25.14
CA HIS A 117 -9.13 6.53 23.92
C HIS A 117 -8.17 5.33 23.96
N GLU A 118 -7.43 5.13 25.05
CA GLU A 118 -6.52 3.96 25.20
C GLU A 118 -7.25 2.61 25.12
N THR A 119 -8.48 2.57 25.66
CA THR A 119 -9.32 1.38 25.62
C THR A 119 -9.85 1.15 24.20
N GLN A 120 -10.28 2.21 23.50
CA GLN A 120 -10.69 2.14 22.09
C GLN A 120 -9.55 1.59 21.21
N LEU A 121 -8.33 2.11 21.37
CA LEU A 121 -7.15 1.60 20.67
C LEU A 121 -6.94 0.11 20.93
N SER A 122 -6.98 -0.29 22.19
CA SER A 122 -6.73 -1.66 22.61
C SER A 122 -7.80 -2.65 22.16
N LEU A 123 -9.07 -2.23 22.13
CA LEU A 123 -10.19 -3.08 21.73
C LEU A 123 -10.33 -3.15 20.20
N ALA A 124 -10.03 -2.08 19.46
CA ALA A 124 -10.13 -2.06 18.00
C ALA A 124 -9.36 -3.23 17.35
N ILE A 125 -8.15 -3.52 17.84
CA ILE A 125 -7.27 -4.57 17.29
C ILE A 125 -7.42 -5.94 17.98
N ILE A 126 -8.50 -6.19 18.75
CA ILE A 126 -8.72 -7.51 19.35
C ILE A 126 -8.85 -8.57 18.25
N ARG A 127 -8.06 -9.64 18.38
CA ARG A 127 -8.04 -10.77 17.45
C ARG A 127 -8.83 -11.95 18.01
N ILE A 128 -9.73 -12.51 17.20
CA ILE A 128 -10.49 -13.72 17.48
C ILE A 128 -10.47 -14.58 16.24
N ASP A 129 -9.94 -15.79 16.36
CA ASP A 129 -9.81 -16.76 15.26
C ASP A 129 -9.16 -16.16 14.00
N GLY A 130 -8.14 -15.30 14.18
CA GLY A 130 -7.42 -14.63 13.08
C GLY A 130 -8.13 -13.41 12.49
N MET A 131 -9.31 -13.02 13.01
CA MET A 131 -10.08 -11.87 12.55
C MET A 131 -10.11 -10.74 13.59
N THR A 132 -10.33 -9.51 13.14
CA THR A 132 -10.63 -8.36 14.01
C THR A 132 -12.11 -7.97 13.93
N PRO A 133 -13.00 -8.62 14.71
CA PRO A 133 -14.46 -8.48 14.55
C PRO A 133 -14.98 -7.07 14.84
N LEU A 134 -14.28 -6.29 15.68
CA LEU A 134 -14.66 -4.91 15.97
C LEU A 134 -14.32 -3.96 14.80
N LEU A 135 -13.18 -4.13 14.14
CA LEU A 135 -12.82 -3.32 12.95
C LEU A 135 -13.76 -3.52 11.76
N GLN A 136 -14.49 -4.63 11.71
CA GLN A 136 -15.51 -4.89 10.69
C GLN A 136 -16.80 -4.10 10.91
N GLN A 137 -16.98 -3.50 12.09
CA GLN A 137 -18.14 -2.68 12.39
C GLN A 137 -17.89 -1.25 11.93
N GLU A 138 -18.90 -0.64 11.29
CA GLU A 138 -18.78 0.68 10.67
C GLU A 138 -18.39 1.76 11.68
N GLU A 139 -18.89 1.69 12.92
CA GLU A 139 -18.61 2.66 13.97
C GLU A 139 -17.13 2.68 14.35
N VAL A 140 -16.55 1.50 14.58
CA VAL A 140 -15.13 1.36 14.95
C VAL A 140 -14.24 1.72 13.77
N ARG A 141 -14.59 1.26 12.57
CA ARG A 141 -13.88 1.57 11.33
C ARG A 141 -13.80 3.07 11.08
N THR A 142 -14.94 3.76 11.19
CA THR A 142 -15.05 5.21 10.98
C THR A 142 -14.23 5.98 12.01
N TRP A 143 -14.27 5.55 13.27
CA TRP A 143 -13.42 6.10 14.32
C TRP A 143 -11.93 5.93 13.99
N VAL A 144 -11.48 4.73 13.61
CA VAL A 144 -10.07 4.47 13.26
C VAL A 144 -9.64 5.36 12.10
N LEU A 145 -10.41 5.42 11.01
CA LEU A 145 -10.09 6.25 9.86
C LEU A 145 -10.03 7.74 10.22
N GLY A 146 -11.00 8.24 10.99
CA GLY A 146 -10.99 9.63 11.45
C GLY A 146 -9.76 9.96 12.29
N GLN A 147 -9.29 9.02 13.12
CA GLN A 147 -8.06 9.22 13.89
C GLN A 147 -6.79 9.18 13.03
N LEU A 148 -6.71 8.27 12.06
CA LEU A 148 -5.58 8.18 11.12
C LEU A 148 -5.48 9.45 10.26
N GLN A 149 -6.61 9.94 9.74
CA GLN A 149 -6.69 11.19 8.98
C GLN A 149 -6.25 12.39 9.82
N THR A 150 -6.78 12.51 11.04
CA THR A 150 -6.41 13.58 11.98
C THR A 150 -4.90 13.56 12.27
N SER A 151 -4.33 12.37 12.47
CA SER A 151 -2.88 12.20 12.71
C SER A 151 -2.04 12.61 11.50
N LEU A 152 -2.45 12.25 10.28
CA LEU A 152 -1.73 12.62 9.05
C LEU A 152 -1.77 14.13 8.82
N GLN A 153 -2.93 14.76 9.03
CA GLN A 153 -3.09 16.20 8.88
C GLN A 153 -2.33 17.00 9.94
N SER A 154 -2.27 16.51 11.18
CA SER A 154 -1.55 17.19 12.27
C SER A 154 -0.03 17.04 12.16
N GLU A 155 0.48 15.90 11.68
CA GLU A 155 1.92 15.70 11.43
C GLU A 155 2.40 16.38 10.14
N GLY A 156 1.52 16.58 9.15
CA GLY A 156 1.82 17.37 7.95
C GLY A 156 1.88 18.88 8.17
N SER A 157 1.36 19.39 9.29
CA SER A 157 1.38 20.81 9.64
C SER A 157 2.57 21.14 10.54
N ALA A 158 3.36 22.15 10.18
CA ALA A 158 4.58 22.59 10.88
C ALA A 158 4.38 23.11 12.34
N ALA A 159 3.20 22.90 12.93
CA ALA A 159 2.77 23.44 14.22
C ALA A 159 2.50 22.40 15.32
N SER A 160 2.76 21.10 15.11
CA SER A 160 2.35 20.07 16.09
C SER A 160 3.37 19.82 17.22
N VAL A 161 3.11 20.42 18.39
CA VAL A 161 3.80 20.19 19.68
C VAL A 161 3.01 19.24 20.61
N ASN A 162 1.84 18.74 20.20
CA ASN A 162 1.00 17.92 21.08
C ASN A 162 1.29 16.41 20.94
N VAL A 163 2.07 15.89 21.89
CA VAL A 163 2.44 14.47 22.04
C VAL A 163 1.23 13.55 22.34
N PHE A 164 0.10 14.11 22.78
CA PHE A 164 -1.08 13.35 23.24
C PHE A 164 -2.05 12.92 22.13
N GLU A 165 -1.90 13.42 20.90
CA GLU A 165 -2.75 13.04 19.74
C GLU A 165 -2.06 12.03 18.81
N ARG A 166 -0.85 11.59 19.17
CA ARG A 166 -0.04 10.75 18.29
C ARG A 166 -0.36 9.28 18.48
N MET A 167 -0.95 8.65 17.46
CA MET A 167 -1.13 7.20 17.41
C MET A 167 0.19 6.47 17.66
N PRO A 168 0.28 5.48 18.58
CA PRO A 168 1.53 4.76 18.81
C PRO A 168 1.97 3.94 17.60
N ASN A 169 3.26 3.98 17.24
CA ASN A 169 3.78 3.21 16.09
C ASN A 169 3.55 1.70 16.26
N ALA A 170 3.71 1.18 17.48
CA ALA A 170 3.41 -0.22 17.79
C ALA A 170 1.95 -0.58 17.47
N TRP A 171 1.01 0.33 17.75
CA TRP A 171 -0.40 0.13 17.44
C TRP A 171 -0.66 0.18 15.92
N LEU A 172 -0.03 1.10 15.19
CA LEU A 172 -0.13 1.18 13.73
C LEU A 172 0.38 -0.10 13.05
N ARG A 173 1.50 -0.65 13.51
CA ARG A 173 2.03 -1.93 12.99
C ARG A 173 1.05 -3.07 13.23
N GLU A 174 0.51 -3.18 14.43
CA GLU A 174 -0.49 -4.20 14.76
C GLU A 174 -1.79 -4.03 13.96
N LEU A 175 -2.20 -2.79 13.68
CA LEU A 175 -3.35 -2.50 12.84
C LEU A 175 -3.14 -2.96 11.40
N VAL A 176 -1.98 -2.66 10.81
CA VAL A 176 -1.61 -3.13 9.46
C VAL A 176 -1.65 -4.67 9.41
N LEU A 177 -1.00 -5.33 10.38
CA LEU A 177 -0.99 -6.80 10.47
C LEU A 177 -2.40 -7.38 10.61
N ALA A 178 -3.21 -6.80 11.49
CA ALA A 178 -4.59 -7.22 11.70
C ALA A 178 -5.45 -7.12 10.44
N CYS A 179 -5.33 -6.04 9.68
CA CYS A 179 -6.06 -5.86 8.42
C CYS A 179 -5.59 -6.83 7.33
N LEU A 180 -4.28 -7.07 7.21
CA LEU A 180 -3.73 -8.03 6.26
C LEU A 180 -4.16 -9.47 6.60
N GLU A 181 -4.02 -9.90 7.86
CA GLU A 181 -4.43 -11.23 8.32
C GLU A 181 -5.94 -11.44 8.16
N SER A 182 -6.76 -10.47 8.55
CA SER A 182 -8.23 -10.53 8.39
C SER A 182 -8.64 -10.58 6.92
N GLY A 183 -7.84 -9.97 6.03
CA GLY A 183 -7.99 -10.06 4.59
C GLY A 183 -7.52 -11.38 3.98
N GLY A 184 -7.01 -12.31 4.78
CA GLY A 184 -6.48 -13.60 4.34
C GLY A 184 -5.14 -13.51 3.61
N CYS A 185 -4.37 -12.45 3.88
CA CYS A 185 -3.02 -12.28 3.35
C CYS A 185 -2.03 -13.19 4.09
N ASP A 186 -1.15 -13.88 3.36
CA ASP A 186 -0.07 -14.63 3.97
C ASP A 186 1.09 -13.70 4.38
N VAL A 187 0.96 -13.14 5.58
CA VAL A 187 1.95 -12.25 6.17
C VAL A 187 3.29 -12.96 6.41
N ALA A 188 3.31 -14.29 6.57
CA ALA A 188 4.57 -15.02 6.70
C ALA A 188 5.36 -14.96 5.39
N SER A 189 4.69 -15.14 4.25
CA SER A 189 5.31 -14.99 2.93
C SER A 189 5.78 -13.56 2.65
N LEU A 190 5.08 -12.53 3.15
CA LEU A 190 5.56 -11.14 3.07
C LEU A 190 6.87 -10.89 3.85
N ARG A 191 7.16 -11.74 4.84
CA ARG A 191 8.39 -11.64 5.66
C ARG A 191 9.55 -12.45 5.09
N ILE A 192 9.27 -13.38 4.16
CA ILE A 192 10.27 -14.27 3.56
C ILE A 192 10.69 -13.69 2.22
N ASN A 193 12.00 -13.66 1.98
CA ASN A 193 12.56 -13.17 0.73
C ASN A 193 12.62 -14.29 -0.32
N PRO A 194 12.20 -14.08 -1.59
CA PRO A 194 12.55 -14.97 -2.70
C PRO A 194 14.06 -15.03 -3.02
N GLU A 195 14.90 -14.20 -2.38
CA GLU A 195 16.37 -14.21 -2.60
C GLU A 195 17.08 -15.54 -2.33
N GLN A 196 16.51 -16.47 -1.55
CA GLN A 196 17.15 -17.77 -1.34
C GLN A 196 17.17 -18.68 -2.57
N ASP A 197 16.31 -18.45 -3.57
CA ASP A 197 16.27 -19.26 -4.79
C ASP A 197 16.98 -18.62 -6.01
N ALA A 198 17.43 -17.36 -5.91
CA ALA A 198 17.85 -16.56 -7.07
C ALA A 198 19.37 -16.34 -7.24
N LEU A 199 20.21 -17.14 -6.59
CA LEU A 199 21.68 -17.09 -6.73
C LEU A 199 22.21 -17.52 -8.12
N THR A 200 21.36 -17.69 -9.13
CA THR A 200 21.72 -18.23 -10.45
C THR A 200 21.60 -17.25 -11.62
N SER A 201 20.98 -16.07 -11.47
CA SER A 201 20.99 -15.05 -12.53
C SER A 201 21.62 -13.76 -12.02
N VAL A 202 22.90 -13.56 -12.31
CA VAL A 202 23.58 -12.28 -12.10
C VAL A 202 22.97 -11.28 -13.10
N ASP A 203 21.95 -10.53 -12.68
CA ASP A 203 21.55 -9.34 -13.42
C ASP A 203 22.69 -8.34 -13.27
N LYS A 204 23.44 -8.12 -14.37
CA LYS A 204 24.65 -7.29 -14.39
C LYS A 204 24.38 -5.84 -13.95
N TRP A 205 23.12 -5.44 -13.80
CA TRP A 205 22.67 -4.06 -13.59
C TRP A 205 21.84 -3.85 -12.30
N GLY A 206 21.50 -4.91 -11.55
CA GLY A 206 20.72 -4.80 -10.30
C GLY A 206 19.27 -4.32 -10.46
N ILE A 207 18.72 -4.33 -11.69
CA ILE A 207 17.37 -3.83 -12.00
C ILE A 207 16.31 -4.88 -11.67
N LEU A 208 16.64 -6.16 -11.88
CA LEU A 208 15.74 -7.30 -11.63
C LEU A 208 15.46 -7.57 -10.14
N GLU A 209 16.33 -7.13 -9.24
CA GLU A 209 16.21 -7.39 -7.79
C GLU A 209 15.11 -6.52 -7.14
N PHE A 210 15.13 -5.22 -7.43
CA PHE A 210 14.09 -4.26 -7.00
C PHE A 210 12.69 -4.64 -7.51
N HIS A 211 12.60 -5.07 -8.79
CA HIS A 211 11.32 -5.40 -9.42
C HIS A 211 10.73 -6.73 -8.91
N ARG A 212 11.57 -7.69 -8.49
CA ARG A 212 11.10 -8.97 -7.92
C ARG A 212 10.43 -8.78 -6.56
N SER A 213 11.00 -7.96 -5.68
CA SER A 213 10.45 -7.75 -4.33
C SER A 213 9.05 -7.12 -4.37
N ILE A 214 8.88 -6.04 -5.15
CA ILE A 214 7.58 -5.36 -5.29
C ILE A 214 6.56 -6.25 -5.99
N ASN A 215 6.93 -6.97 -7.06
CA ASN A 215 5.98 -7.84 -7.76
C ASN A 215 5.57 -9.05 -6.93
N HIS A 216 6.50 -9.65 -6.17
CA HIS A 216 6.18 -10.72 -5.24
C HIS A 216 5.19 -10.25 -4.16
N THR A 217 5.42 -9.07 -3.59
CA THR A 217 4.50 -8.44 -2.62
C THR A 217 3.12 -8.20 -3.24
N ARG A 218 3.07 -7.66 -4.47
CA ARG A 218 1.81 -7.45 -5.21
C ARG A 218 1.06 -8.76 -5.46
N GLU A 219 1.76 -9.85 -5.78
CA GLU A 219 1.17 -11.17 -5.97
C GLU A 219 0.58 -11.74 -4.68
N ILE A 220 1.27 -11.60 -3.55
CA ILE A 220 0.76 -12.05 -2.24
C ILE A 220 -0.52 -11.28 -1.87
N LEU A 221 -0.52 -9.95 -2.02
CA LEU A 221 -1.70 -9.12 -1.76
C LEU A 221 -2.86 -9.45 -2.70
N ALA A 222 -2.58 -9.72 -3.98
CA ALA A 222 -3.60 -10.11 -4.95
C ALA A 222 -4.15 -11.53 -4.72
N ALA A 223 -3.36 -12.41 -4.10
CA ALA A 223 -3.75 -13.76 -3.73
C ALA A 223 -4.56 -13.83 -2.41
N ALA A 224 -4.69 -12.73 -1.68
CA ALA A 224 -5.49 -12.67 -0.46
C ALA A 224 -6.97 -12.99 -0.76
N GLN A 225 -7.44 -14.12 -0.23
CA GLN A 225 -8.80 -14.64 -0.44
C GLN A 225 -9.64 -14.63 0.84
N GLY A 226 -9.31 -13.77 1.80
CA GLY A 226 -10.10 -13.62 3.01
C GLY A 226 -11.55 -13.25 2.68
N PRO A 227 -12.53 -13.71 3.49
CA PRO A 227 -13.95 -13.56 3.20
C PRO A 227 -14.40 -12.09 3.07
N LEU A 228 -13.60 -11.15 3.57
CA LEU A 228 -13.92 -9.72 3.61
C LEU A 228 -13.01 -8.86 2.72
N GLY A 229 -11.95 -9.45 2.15
CA GLY A 229 -10.88 -8.71 1.49
C GLY A 229 -10.03 -7.86 2.45
N ILE A 230 -8.99 -7.22 1.92
CA ILE A 230 -8.12 -6.31 2.68
C ILE A 230 -8.77 -4.92 2.73
N ASP A 231 -8.85 -4.32 3.92
CA ASP A 231 -9.30 -2.93 4.10
C ASP A 231 -8.16 -1.96 3.76
N TYR A 232 -8.06 -1.62 2.48
CA TYR A 232 -6.99 -0.76 1.97
C TYR A 232 -7.06 0.69 2.51
N ASP A 233 -8.23 1.21 2.89
CA ASP A 233 -8.32 2.56 3.46
C ASP A 233 -7.54 2.65 4.76
N ILE A 234 -7.68 1.65 5.63
CA ILE A 234 -6.94 1.57 6.90
C ILE A 234 -5.47 1.26 6.65
N VAL A 235 -5.17 0.23 5.84
CA VAL A 235 -3.79 -0.22 5.60
C VAL A 235 -2.94 0.88 5.00
N ILE A 236 -3.41 1.55 3.95
CA ILE A 236 -2.66 2.63 3.28
C ILE A 236 -2.46 3.80 4.24
N SER A 237 -3.50 4.23 4.96
CA SER A 237 -3.40 5.35 5.91
C SER A 237 -2.41 5.07 7.05
N ALA A 238 -2.41 3.85 7.59
CA ALA A 238 -1.49 3.45 8.65
C ALA A 238 -0.04 3.34 8.13
N LEU A 239 0.17 2.80 6.92
CA LEU A 239 1.48 2.73 6.29
C LEU A 239 2.04 4.11 5.94
N LEU A 240 1.20 5.05 5.49
CA LEU A 240 1.60 6.44 5.26
C LEU A 240 2.14 7.10 6.54
N LEU A 241 1.46 6.91 7.68
CA LEU A 241 1.95 7.40 8.97
C LEU A 241 3.27 6.76 9.38
N LEU A 242 3.41 5.45 9.22
CA LEU A 242 4.64 4.74 9.55
C LEU A 242 5.80 5.22 8.67
N GLU A 243 5.57 5.42 7.38
CA GLU A 243 6.57 5.93 6.44
C GLU A 243 6.97 7.37 6.76
N GLN A 244 6.01 8.26 7.02
CA GLN A 244 6.28 9.66 7.42
C GLN A 244 7.12 9.74 8.72
N ARG A 245 7.00 8.71 9.57
CA ARG A 245 7.75 8.57 10.82
C ARG A 245 9.06 7.81 10.67
N CYS A 246 9.43 7.42 9.44
CA CYS A 246 10.59 6.57 9.13
C CYS A 246 10.62 5.27 9.95
N ASP A 247 9.45 4.66 10.16
CA ASP A 247 9.30 3.46 10.97
C ASP A 247 8.89 2.24 10.14
N ARG A 248 9.24 1.05 10.64
CA ARG A 248 8.95 -0.22 9.98
C ARG A 248 7.51 -0.66 10.23
N TRP A 249 6.89 -1.27 9.22
CA TRP A 249 5.56 -1.88 9.32
C TRP A 249 5.54 -3.16 10.18
N SER A 250 6.70 -3.83 10.33
CA SER A 250 6.85 -5.07 11.09
C SER A 250 7.85 -4.90 12.24
N ASN A 251 7.58 -5.57 13.37
CA ASN A 251 8.51 -5.68 14.50
C ASN A 251 9.63 -6.71 14.25
N VAL A 252 9.42 -7.63 13.30
CA VAL A 252 10.41 -8.64 12.88
C VAL A 252 11.33 -8.00 11.85
N GLU A 253 12.62 -8.36 11.85
CA GLU A 253 13.53 -7.98 10.77
C GLU A 253 13.01 -8.50 9.43
N THR A 254 12.49 -7.58 8.62
CA THR A 254 12.04 -7.82 7.25
C THR A 254 12.88 -6.99 6.30
N LEU A 255 13.23 -7.56 5.15
CA LEU A 255 13.86 -6.80 4.06
C LEU A 255 12.84 -5.94 3.29
N LEU A 256 11.55 -6.28 3.37
CA LEU A 256 10.47 -5.47 2.81
C LEU A 256 10.32 -4.16 3.58
N SER A 257 10.57 -3.04 2.89
CA SER A 257 10.42 -1.69 3.46
C SER A 257 8.93 -1.32 3.64
N THR A 258 8.66 -0.36 4.52
CA THR A 258 7.31 0.20 4.70
C THR A 258 6.81 0.82 3.39
N GLN A 259 7.67 1.56 2.68
CA GLN A 259 7.38 2.12 1.36
C GLN A 259 7.03 1.07 0.30
N ASP A 260 7.74 -0.06 0.25
CA ASP A 260 7.44 -1.12 -0.74
C ASP A 260 6.07 -1.76 -0.47
N LEU A 261 5.75 -2.04 0.79
CA LEU A 261 4.44 -2.55 1.18
C LEU A 261 3.34 -1.53 0.90
N LEU A 262 3.60 -0.23 1.14
CA LEU A 262 2.68 0.86 0.83
C LEU A 262 2.41 0.94 -0.68
N ASN A 263 3.46 0.95 -1.50
CA ASN A 263 3.35 0.97 -2.96
C ASN A 263 2.57 -0.25 -3.49
N ALA A 264 2.86 -1.44 -2.97
CA ALA A 264 2.14 -2.65 -3.33
C ALA A 264 0.67 -2.61 -2.90
N SER A 265 0.38 -2.06 -1.71
CA SER A 265 -0.98 -1.88 -1.20
C SER A 265 -1.78 -0.88 -2.02
N CYS A 266 -1.21 0.29 -2.35
CA CYS A 266 -1.83 1.28 -3.23
C CYS A 266 -2.12 0.70 -4.61
N TYR A 267 -1.16 -0.04 -5.18
CA TYR A 267 -1.33 -0.71 -6.47
C TYR A 267 -2.45 -1.76 -6.44
N ALA A 268 -2.53 -2.55 -5.37
CA ALA A 268 -3.57 -3.56 -5.20
C ALA A 268 -4.96 -2.92 -4.98
N ALA A 269 -5.02 -1.83 -4.20
CA ALA A 269 -6.25 -1.06 -3.96
C ALA A 269 -6.81 -0.43 -5.24
N GLY A 270 -5.94 0.12 -6.10
CA GLY A 270 -6.32 0.74 -7.37
C GLY A 270 -6.87 -0.26 -8.40
N ARG A 271 -6.62 -1.57 -8.23
CA ARG A 271 -7.13 -2.62 -9.12
C ARG A 271 -8.39 -3.26 -8.54
N ARG A 272 -9.44 -3.37 -9.36
CA ARG A 272 -10.67 -4.10 -8.99
C ARG A 272 -10.33 -5.57 -8.71
N SER A 273 -10.46 -5.99 -7.46
CA SER A 273 -10.54 -7.41 -7.10
C SER A 273 -11.73 -8.05 -7.81
N LYS A 274 -11.63 -9.35 -8.14
CA LYS A 274 -12.76 -10.09 -8.75
C LYS A 274 -13.97 -10.19 -7.82
N ASN A 275 -13.75 -10.02 -6.52
CA ASN A 275 -14.77 -10.00 -5.48
C ASN A 275 -15.04 -8.54 -5.07
N GLU A 276 -16.30 -8.17 -4.86
CA GLU A 276 -16.65 -6.88 -4.28
C GLU A 276 -16.08 -6.82 -2.84
N PRO A 277 -15.28 -5.81 -2.49
CA PRO A 277 -14.76 -5.66 -1.14
C PRO A 277 -15.91 -5.35 -0.16
N LEU A 278 -15.77 -5.78 1.10
CA LEU A 278 -16.76 -5.50 2.15
C LEU A 278 -16.96 -3.99 2.34
N HIS A 279 -15.87 -3.22 2.24
CA HIS A 279 -15.89 -1.77 2.29
C HIS A 279 -15.41 -1.19 0.95
N PRO A 280 -16.18 -0.29 0.32
CA PRO A 280 -15.75 0.37 -0.90
C PRO A 280 -14.57 1.30 -0.59
N LEU A 281 -13.54 1.26 -1.44
CA LEU A 281 -12.36 2.12 -1.32
C LEU A 281 -12.73 3.60 -1.48
N ASP A 282 -12.31 4.44 -0.54
CA ASP A 282 -12.41 5.90 -0.65
C ASP A 282 -11.16 6.49 -1.31
N GLY A 283 -11.04 6.26 -2.61
CA GLY A 283 -9.92 6.72 -3.43
C GLY A 283 -9.60 8.21 -3.33
N PRO A 284 -10.59 9.14 -3.41
CA PRO A 284 -10.34 10.57 -3.28
C PRO A 284 -9.70 10.96 -1.95
N THR A 285 -10.20 10.41 -0.85
CA THR A 285 -9.64 10.68 0.48
C THR A 285 -8.22 10.13 0.61
N LEU A 286 -7.97 8.91 0.16
CA LEU A 286 -6.62 8.32 0.16
C LEU A 286 -5.62 9.11 -0.71
N MET A 287 -6.05 9.61 -1.87
CA MET A 287 -5.23 10.49 -2.71
C MET A 287 -4.88 11.79 -1.98
N SER A 288 -5.86 12.41 -1.30
CA SER A 288 -5.60 13.58 -0.46
C SER A 288 -4.62 13.29 0.65
N LEU A 289 -4.68 12.10 1.28
CA LEU A 289 -3.75 11.69 2.33
C LEU A 289 -2.34 11.45 1.80
N CYS A 290 -2.19 10.82 0.62
CA CYS A 290 -0.89 10.66 -0.03
C CYS A 290 -0.24 12.03 -0.32
N TYR A 291 -1.04 13.00 -0.77
CA TYR A 291 -0.58 14.37 -1.00
C TYR A 291 -0.14 15.06 0.30
N VAL A 292 -0.96 14.99 1.36
CA VAL A 292 -0.63 15.57 2.69
C VAL A 292 0.64 14.96 3.28
N ALA A 293 0.85 13.66 3.09
CA ALA A 293 2.05 12.95 3.52
C ALA A 293 3.28 13.22 2.62
N GLY A 294 3.12 13.94 1.50
CA GLY A 294 4.19 14.19 0.53
C GLY A 294 4.66 12.94 -0.22
N ASN A 295 3.88 11.84 -0.20
CA ASN A 295 4.26 10.56 -0.81
C ASN A 295 3.64 10.41 -2.21
N ILE A 296 4.30 11.03 -3.19
CA ILE A 296 3.85 11.05 -4.59
C ILE A 296 3.83 9.64 -5.18
N GLN A 297 4.79 8.78 -4.81
CA GLN A 297 4.90 7.41 -5.32
C GLN A 297 3.71 6.53 -4.87
N ALA A 298 3.27 6.65 -3.63
CA ALA A 298 2.08 5.95 -3.15
C ALA A 298 0.82 6.40 -3.91
N GLY A 299 0.68 7.71 -4.16
CA GLY A 299 -0.41 8.27 -4.96
C GLY A 299 -0.38 7.78 -6.41
N ALA A 300 0.79 7.74 -7.04
CA ALA A 300 0.99 7.22 -8.39
C ALA A 300 0.50 5.76 -8.53
N ASN A 301 0.85 4.91 -7.57
CA ASN A 301 0.42 3.51 -7.52
C ASN A 301 -1.11 3.38 -7.32
N LEU A 302 -1.74 4.30 -6.58
CA LEU A 302 -3.18 4.28 -6.32
C LEU A 302 -4.00 4.69 -7.56
N VAL A 303 -3.55 5.71 -8.29
CA VAL A 303 -4.20 6.15 -9.55
C VAL A 303 -4.01 5.11 -10.64
N GLY A 304 -2.77 4.65 -10.84
CA GLY A 304 -2.40 3.72 -11.91
C GLY A 304 -2.67 4.25 -13.31
N GLY A 305 -2.50 3.39 -14.33
CA GLY A 305 -2.69 3.78 -15.73
C GLY A 305 -1.72 4.88 -16.18
N GLU A 306 -2.15 5.68 -17.17
CA GLU A 306 -1.32 6.76 -17.75
C GLU A 306 -1.04 7.87 -16.73
N ASP A 307 -2.07 8.31 -15.99
CA ASP A 307 -1.95 9.33 -14.95
C ASP A 307 -1.02 8.88 -13.81
N GLY A 308 -1.11 7.61 -13.39
CA GLY A 308 -0.21 7.04 -12.40
C GLY A 308 1.25 7.01 -12.88
N LEU A 309 1.49 6.66 -14.16
CA LEU A 309 2.85 6.66 -14.72
C LEU A 309 3.43 8.08 -14.82
N ILE A 310 2.61 9.08 -15.18
CA ILE A 310 3.02 10.49 -15.15
C ILE A 310 3.47 10.84 -13.73
N LEU A 311 2.66 10.56 -12.71
CA LEU A 311 3.00 10.86 -11.32
C LEU A 311 4.25 10.14 -10.82
N GLU A 312 4.47 8.88 -11.23
CA GLU A 312 5.68 8.14 -10.87
C GLU A 312 6.93 8.75 -11.50
N CYS A 313 6.88 9.09 -12.79
CA CYS A 313 7.96 9.82 -13.45
C CYS A 313 8.15 11.24 -12.89
N THR A 314 7.07 11.93 -12.49
CA THR A 314 7.13 13.22 -11.80
C THR A 314 7.87 13.08 -10.47
N SER A 315 7.55 12.06 -9.67
CA SER A 315 8.27 11.76 -8.42
C SER A 315 9.77 11.59 -8.66
N ILE A 316 10.15 10.83 -9.70
CA ILE A 316 11.55 10.62 -10.09
C ILE A 316 12.23 11.94 -10.46
N LEU A 317 11.56 12.83 -11.20
CA LEU A 317 12.12 14.13 -11.59
C LEU A 317 12.21 15.14 -10.45
N VAL A 318 11.27 15.09 -9.50
CA VAL A 318 11.29 15.95 -8.30
C VAL A 318 12.48 15.56 -7.41
N HIS A 319 12.64 14.27 -7.12
CA HIS A 319 13.69 13.80 -6.20
C HIS A 319 15.06 13.66 -6.87
N GLY A 320 15.11 13.19 -8.12
CA GLY A 320 16.36 12.97 -8.87
C GLY A 320 16.82 14.15 -9.71
N GLY A 321 15.87 14.99 -10.18
CA GLY A 321 16.15 16.14 -11.03
C GLY A 321 15.97 17.51 -10.35
N GLY A 322 15.44 17.57 -9.13
CA GLY A 322 15.23 18.81 -8.37
C GLY A 322 14.13 19.72 -8.93
N MET A 323 13.20 19.17 -9.70
CA MET A 323 12.08 19.92 -10.27
C MET A 323 10.94 20.12 -9.26
N LYS A 324 10.11 21.15 -9.45
CA LYS A 324 8.82 21.23 -8.73
C LYS A 324 7.82 20.27 -9.38
N ILE A 325 6.83 19.83 -8.61
CA ILE A 325 5.81 18.86 -9.05
C ILE A 325 5.10 19.37 -10.32
N ASP A 326 4.57 20.60 -10.28
CA ASP A 326 3.84 21.20 -11.41
C ASP A 326 4.71 21.32 -12.67
N ASP A 327 5.99 21.69 -12.50
CA ASP A 327 6.94 21.83 -13.61
C ASP A 327 7.29 20.47 -14.22
N ALA A 328 7.40 19.43 -13.39
CA ALA A 328 7.72 18.07 -13.83
C ALA A 328 6.52 17.41 -14.52
N GLU A 329 5.30 17.58 -13.99
CA GLU A 329 4.09 17.10 -14.64
C GLU A 329 3.87 17.79 -15.99
N ALA A 330 4.00 19.11 -16.04
CA ALA A 330 3.93 19.87 -17.29
C ALA A 330 5.00 19.41 -18.28
N PHE A 331 6.25 19.20 -17.84
CA PHE A 331 7.32 18.72 -18.72
C PHE A 331 7.02 17.36 -19.37
N LEU A 332 6.44 16.43 -18.60
CA LEU A 332 6.13 15.10 -19.10
C LEU A 332 4.91 15.12 -20.05
N THR A 333 3.91 15.95 -19.74
CA THR A 333 2.63 16.01 -20.46
C THR A 333 2.62 16.96 -21.66
N VAL A 334 3.52 17.94 -21.74
CA VAL A 334 3.59 18.89 -22.85
C VAL A 334 3.81 18.16 -24.18
N GLU A 335 2.86 18.32 -25.09
CA GLU A 335 2.97 17.89 -26.48
C GLU A 335 3.78 18.94 -27.27
N GLY A 336 5.10 18.89 -27.16
CA GLY A 336 5.99 19.84 -27.83
C GLY A 336 7.38 19.87 -27.22
N ASN A 337 8.29 20.62 -27.85
CA ASN A 337 9.68 20.76 -27.44
C ASN A 337 9.77 21.50 -26.09
N PRO A 338 10.19 20.87 -24.98
CA PRO A 338 10.34 21.55 -23.70
C PRO A 338 11.68 22.31 -23.58
N THR A 339 12.35 22.57 -24.72
CA THR A 339 13.69 23.18 -24.80
C THR A 339 13.83 24.56 -24.17
N GLU A 340 12.73 25.26 -23.86
CA GLU A 340 12.79 26.60 -23.27
C GLU A 340 13.09 26.63 -21.77
N SER A 341 13.07 25.49 -21.06
CA SER A 341 13.39 25.41 -19.61
C SER A 341 14.61 24.56 -19.27
N LEU A 342 15.33 24.04 -20.28
CA LEU A 342 16.62 23.41 -20.09
C LEU A 342 17.69 24.49 -19.88
N ASP A 343 17.68 25.10 -18.71
CA ASP A 343 18.81 25.88 -18.17
C ASP A 343 19.94 24.88 -17.84
N MET A 344 20.49 24.27 -18.89
CA MET A 344 21.68 23.44 -18.87
C MET A 344 22.84 24.37 -18.57
N GLN A 345 23.03 24.68 -17.28
CA GLN A 345 24.24 25.37 -16.83
C GLN A 345 25.43 24.60 -17.40
N ALA A 346 26.11 25.21 -18.36
CA ALA A 346 27.32 24.72 -18.97
C ALA A 346 28.45 24.76 -17.92
N LYS A 347 28.43 23.82 -16.97
CA LYS A 347 29.57 23.53 -16.13
C LYS A 347 30.52 22.67 -16.95
N THR A 348 31.73 23.20 -17.12
CA THR A 348 32.84 22.66 -17.92
C THR A 348 33.49 21.41 -17.33
N ASP A 349 33.03 20.94 -16.17
CA ASP A 349 33.35 19.62 -15.61
C ASP A 349 32.04 18.83 -15.47
N ARG A 350 31.71 18.02 -16.49
CA ARG A 350 30.60 17.08 -16.39
C ARG A 350 31.14 15.75 -15.86
N PRO A 351 30.67 15.25 -14.72
CA PRO A 351 31.07 13.94 -14.23
C PRO A 351 30.71 12.85 -15.26
N PRO A 352 31.46 11.74 -15.31
CA PRO A 352 31.12 10.60 -16.16
C PRO A 352 29.73 10.08 -15.82
N PHE A 353 28.98 9.63 -16.83
CA PHE A 353 27.64 9.11 -16.64
C PHE A 353 27.66 7.81 -15.80
N GLU A 354 26.90 7.80 -14.71
CA GLU A 354 26.67 6.63 -13.88
C GLU A 354 25.16 6.41 -13.67
N VAL A 355 24.75 5.15 -13.65
CA VAL A 355 23.34 4.76 -13.46
C VAL A 355 22.99 4.89 -11.98
N THR A 356 22.18 5.90 -11.66
CA THR A 356 21.62 6.12 -10.32
C THR A 356 20.37 5.27 -10.06
N ASP A 357 19.89 5.24 -8.82
CA ASP A 357 18.65 4.53 -8.46
C ASP A 357 17.42 5.06 -9.21
N TRP A 358 17.38 6.37 -9.49
CA TRP A 358 16.35 7.00 -10.31
C TRP A 358 16.34 6.48 -11.74
N HIS A 359 17.53 6.27 -12.33
CA HIS A 359 17.65 5.64 -13.64
C HIS A 359 17.16 4.18 -13.59
N ARG A 360 17.48 3.43 -12.55
CA ARG A 360 16.99 2.04 -12.36
C ARG A 360 15.46 1.98 -12.28
N GLN A 361 14.82 2.95 -11.61
CA GLN A 361 13.35 3.04 -11.56
C GLN A 361 12.73 3.29 -12.94
N ILE A 362 13.29 4.21 -13.74
CA ILE A 362 12.81 4.45 -15.11
C ILE A 362 12.95 3.18 -15.97
N LEU A 363 14.08 2.48 -15.86
CA LEU A 363 14.30 1.23 -16.60
C LEU A 363 13.31 0.15 -16.19
N ALA A 364 12.98 0.06 -14.89
CA ALA A 364 11.95 -0.84 -14.39
C ALA A 364 10.55 -0.52 -14.97
N LEU A 365 10.20 0.77 -15.11
CA LEU A 365 8.96 1.20 -15.75
C LEU A 365 8.92 0.85 -17.24
N LEU A 366 10.04 1.04 -17.95
CA LEU A 366 10.18 0.62 -19.35
C LEU A 366 10.04 -0.90 -19.50
N GLU A 367 10.64 -1.67 -18.59
CA GLU A 367 10.50 -3.14 -18.59
C GLU A 367 9.04 -3.55 -18.36
N GLN A 368 8.36 -2.94 -17.39
CA GLN A 368 6.97 -3.24 -17.04
C GLN A 368 5.97 -2.87 -18.14
N HIS A 369 6.08 -1.67 -18.70
CA HIS A 369 5.03 -1.10 -19.57
C HIS A 369 5.31 -1.22 -21.06
N VAL A 370 6.58 -1.41 -21.48
CA VAL A 370 6.97 -1.43 -22.90
C VAL A 370 7.56 -2.78 -23.28
N MET A 371 8.56 -3.27 -22.55
CA MET A 371 9.21 -4.55 -22.87
C MET A 371 8.30 -5.76 -22.57
N GLY A 372 7.41 -5.63 -21.58
CA GLY A 372 6.45 -6.66 -21.20
C GLY A 372 5.34 -6.91 -22.22
N VAL A 373 5.22 -6.10 -23.27
CA VAL A 373 4.17 -6.23 -24.29
C VAL A 373 4.34 -7.50 -25.10
N ARG A 374 3.32 -8.35 -25.07
CA ARG A 374 3.31 -9.62 -25.81
C ARG A 374 2.14 -9.77 -26.77
N LYS A 375 1.11 -8.93 -26.66
CA LYS A 375 -0.12 -9.05 -27.45
C LYS A 375 -0.46 -7.74 -28.13
N TYR A 376 -1.02 -7.83 -29.34
CA TYR A 376 -1.50 -6.67 -30.09
C TYR A 376 -2.57 -5.86 -29.35
N GLY A 377 -3.42 -6.53 -28.56
CA GLY A 377 -4.45 -5.88 -27.73
C GLY A 377 -3.89 -5.01 -26.59
N ASP A 378 -2.57 -5.04 -26.34
CA ASP A 378 -1.92 -4.16 -25.37
C ASP A 378 -1.74 -2.72 -25.92
N PHE A 379 -1.81 -2.52 -27.24
CA PHE A 379 -1.79 -1.20 -27.91
C PHE A 379 -3.17 -0.52 -27.98
N ASP A 380 -4.25 -1.25 -27.64
CA ASP A 380 -5.61 -0.71 -27.63
C ASP A 380 -5.99 -0.36 -26.18
N SER A 381 -5.66 0.88 -25.78
CA SER A 381 -5.93 1.51 -24.48
C SER A 381 -7.44 1.73 -24.24
N GLY A 382 -8.17 0.64 -24.01
CA GLY A 382 -9.59 0.66 -23.65
C GLY A 382 -9.91 0.16 -22.24
N ARG A 383 -8.90 -0.30 -21.48
CA ARG A 383 -9.10 -0.92 -20.15
C ARG A 383 -8.34 -0.14 -19.08
N ARG A 384 -9.06 0.26 -18.03
CA ARG A 384 -8.53 0.93 -16.84
C ARG A 384 -7.34 0.13 -16.28
N GLY A 385 -6.15 0.74 -16.27
CA GLY A 385 -4.91 0.13 -15.76
C GLY A 385 -3.93 -0.44 -16.79
N ASN A 386 -4.29 -0.46 -18.09
CA ASN A 386 -3.33 -0.70 -19.17
C ASN A 386 -2.83 0.63 -19.73
N ILE A 387 -1.51 0.78 -19.81
CA ILE A 387 -0.83 1.94 -20.39
C ILE A 387 -0.53 1.62 -21.84
N ASP A 388 -0.81 2.54 -22.77
CA ASP A 388 -0.32 2.41 -24.14
C ASP A 388 1.23 2.35 -24.11
N PRO A 389 1.85 1.27 -24.60
CA PRO A 389 3.31 1.14 -24.57
C PRO A 389 4.03 2.26 -25.31
N VAL A 390 3.40 2.92 -26.29
CA VAL A 390 3.95 4.10 -26.96
C VAL A 390 4.02 5.28 -25.99
N PHE A 391 2.92 5.55 -25.29
CA PHE A 391 2.85 6.59 -24.27
C PHE A 391 3.85 6.31 -23.14
N GLY A 392 3.89 5.06 -22.64
CA GLY A 392 4.80 4.66 -21.59
C GLY A 392 6.27 4.82 -21.96
N ALA A 393 6.67 4.41 -23.17
CA ALA A 393 8.02 4.62 -23.68
C ALA A 393 8.38 6.09 -23.72
N LYS A 394 7.49 6.94 -24.23
CA LYS A 394 7.72 8.37 -24.40
C LYS A 394 7.92 9.10 -23.07
N ILE A 395 7.04 8.85 -22.09
CA ILE A 395 7.13 9.49 -20.77
C ILE A 395 8.43 9.08 -20.06
N CYS A 396 8.75 7.78 -20.06
CA CYS A 396 9.97 7.26 -19.44
C CYS A 396 11.24 7.83 -20.10
N LEU A 397 11.28 7.91 -21.43
CA LEU A 397 12.42 8.44 -22.17
C LEU A 397 12.59 9.96 -21.98
N ARG A 398 11.50 10.72 -21.86
CA ARG A 398 11.54 12.13 -21.48
C ARG A 398 12.10 12.32 -20.06
N ALA A 399 11.62 11.53 -19.10
CA ALA A 399 12.15 11.56 -17.74
C ALA A 399 13.65 11.23 -17.72
N TRP A 400 14.08 10.21 -18.48
CA TRP A 400 15.49 9.85 -18.63
C TRP A 400 16.33 11.01 -19.18
N MET A 401 15.86 11.64 -20.26
CA MET A 401 16.56 12.78 -20.87
C MET A 401 16.77 13.92 -19.87
N ARG A 402 15.77 14.21 -19.02
CA ARG A 402 15.83 15.30 -18.05
C ARG A 402 16.76 15.03 -16.87
N LEU A 403 16.87 13.77 -16.42
CA LEU A 403 17.78 13.39 -15.34
C LEU A 403 19.26 13.58 -15.71
N ASN A 404 19.58 13.66 -17.01
CA ASN A 404 20.95 13.59 -17.50
C ASN A 404 21.50 14.95 -17.91
N GLN A 405 22.67 15.29 -17.37
CA GLN A 405 23.45 16.46 -17.78
C GLN A 405 24.42 16.16 -18.94
N ASN A 406 24.83 14.89 -19.11
CA ASN A 406 25.69 14.41 -20.18
C ASN A 406 24.90 13.53 -21.17
N VAL A 407 24.24 14.15 -22.13
CA VAL A 407 23.38 13.49 -23.13
C VAL A 407 24.16 12.46 -23.96
N ASP A 408 25.43 12.72 -24.28
CA ASP A 408 26.21 11.86 -25.18
C ASP A 408 26.61 10.51 -24.57
N GLU A 409 26.98 10.47 -23.28
CA GLU A 409 27.31 9.21 -22.61
C GLU A 409 26.06 8.44 -22.19
N SER A 410 25.05 9.15 -21.68
CA SER A 410 23.77 8.58 -21.27
C SER A 410 23.03 7.95 -22.46
N SER A 411 23.05 8.60 -23.63
CA SER A 411 22.44 8.08 -24.86
C SER A 411 23.14 6.82 -25.36
N LYS A 412 24.48 6.78 -25.38
CA LYS A 412 25.24 5.58 -25.74
C LYS A 412 24.93 4.41 -24.81
N TRP A 413 24.85 4.68 -23.51
CA TRP A 413 24.50 3.67 -22.52
C TRP A 413 23.08 3.13 -22.74
N MET A 414 22.08 4.01 -22.89
CA MET A 414 20.69 3.62 -23.14
C MET A 414 20.54 2.82 -24.43
N VAL A 415 21.23 3.22 -25.51
CA VAL A 415 21.24 2.49 -26.78
C VAL A 415 21.82 1.09 -26.61
N GLN A 416 22.93 0.96 -25.87
CA GLN A 416 23.53 -0.35 -25.60
C GLN A 416 22.59 -1.23 -24.76
N TRP A 417 21.93 -0.65 -23.76
CA TRP A 417 20.95 -1.35 -22.94
C TRP A 417 19.74 -1.81 -23.77
N LEU A 418 19.16 -0.94 -24.59
CA LEU A 418 18.04 -1.27 -25.48
C LEU A 418 18.42 -2.36 -26.49
N ARG A 419 19.61 -2.30 -27.11
CA ARG A 419 20.09 -3.34 -28.02
C ARG A 419 20.17 -4.71 -27.34
N GLN A 420 20.71 -4.75 -26.12
CA GLN A 420 20.82 -5.99 -25.35
C GLN A 420 19.45 -6.53 -24.93
N ARG A 421 18.56 -5.68 -24.39
CA ARG A 421 17.25 -6.10 -23.88
C ARG A 421 16.25 -6.46 -24.97
N LEU A 422 16.29 -5.77 -26.10
CA LEU A 422 15.42 -6.06 -27.26
C LEU A 422 16.03 -7.12 -28.19
N GLU A 423 17.21 -7.68 -27.88
CA GLU A 423 17.89 -8.67 -28.73
C GLU A 423 18.03 -8.18 -30.19
N ILE A 424 18.33 -6.89 -30.38
CA ILE A 424 18.49 -6.30 -31.71
C ILE A 424 19.81 -6.79 -32.30
N SER A 425 19.72 -7.46 -33.45
CA SER A 425 20.87 -7.94 -34.22
C SER A 425 20.74 -7.47 -35.66
N ASP A 426 21.88 -7.30 -36.34
CA ASP A 426 21.97 -6.63 -37.64
C ASP A 426 21.14 -7.31 -38.76
N ASP A 427 20.80 -8.60 -38.61
CA ASP A 427 20.18 -9.40 -39.68
C ASP A 427 18.86 -10.11 -39.30
N ALA A 428 18.35 -9.97 -38.06
CA ALA A 428 17.18 -10.72 -37.62
C ALA A 428 16.08 -9.83 -36.99
N GLN A 429 14.83 -10.26 -37.16
CA GLN A 429 13.72 -9.69 -36.40
C GLN A 429 13.89 -10.03 -34.92
N SER A 430 13.78 -9.01 -34.08
CA SER A 430 13.80 -9.17 -32.62
C SER A 430 12.69 -10.13 -32.16
N SER A 431 12.90 -10.87 -31.08
CA SER A 431 11.84 -11.62 -30.37
C SER A 431 10.80 -10.68 -29.72
N HIS A 432 11.15 -9.41 -29.55
CA HIS A 432 10.37 -8.33 -28.92
C HIS A 432 9.84 -7.30 -29.94
N ARG A 433 9.39 -7.75 -31.12
CA ARG A 433 8.95 -6.87 -32.24
C ARG A 433 7.93 -5.81 -31.84
N LEU A 434 7.02 -6.14 -30.92
CA LEU A 434 6.00 -5.20 -30.43
C LEU A 434 6.61 -4.09 -29.56
N ALA A 435 7.53 -4.42 -28.65
CA ALA A 435 8.25 -3.40 -27.89
C ALA A 435 9.09 -2.51 -28.83
N CYS A 436 9.76 -3.09 -29.84
CA CYS A 436 10.46 -2.33 -30.87
C CYS A 436 9.50 -1.36 -31.60
N ALA A 437 8.30 -1.82 -31.98
CA ALA A 437 7.29 -0.97 -32.63
C ALA A 437 6.83 0.20 -31.73
N ALA A 438 6.65 -0.05 -30.42
CA ALA A 438 6.31 0.98 -29.45
C ALA A 438 7.42 2.05 -29.33
N PHE A 439 8.69 1.62 -29.22
CA PHE A 439 9.83 2.55 -29.21
C PHE A 439 9.97 3.33 -30.52
N VAL A 440 9.80 2.68 -31.67
CA VAL A 440 9.81 3.38 -32.98
C VAL A 440 8.75 4.46 -33.03
N ARG A 441 7.52 4.15 -32.58
CA ARG A 441 6.44 5.14 -32.49
C ARG A 441 6.79 6.29 -31.57
N ALA A 442 7.30 6.01 -30.37
CA ALA A 442 7.66 7.03 -29.39
C ALA A 442 8.86 7.90 -29.79
N LEU A 443 9.84 7.32 -30.50
CA LEU A 443 11.12 7.96 -30.80
C LEU A 443 11.11 8.75 -32.12
N ILE A 444 10.42 8.25 -33.14
CA ILE A 444 10.50 8.78 -34.52
C ILE A 444 9.35 9.74 -34.82
N TRP A 445 8.15 9.46 -34.31
CA TRP A 445 6.95 10.18 -34.73
C TRP A 445 6.67 11.37 -33.79
N PRO A 446 6.57 12.60 -34.32
CA PRO A 446 6.24 13.77 -33.51
C PRO A 446 4.76 13.79 -33.11
N ASP A 447 4.46 14.47 -32.00
CA ASP A 447 3.08 14.66 -31.52
C ASP A 447 2.27 15.58 -32.44
N LYS A 448 0.95 15.35 -32.50
CA LYS A 448 0.05 15.95 -33.48
C LYS A 448 -0.21 17.47 -33.32
N SER A 449 0.17 18.09 -32.21
CA SER A 449 -0.26 19.45 -31.86
C SER A 449 0.80 20.55 -32.06
N SER A 450 2.03 20.22 -32.48
CA SER A 450 3.02 21.23 -32.85
C SER A 450 2.69 21.86 -34.22
N GLY A 451 1.70 22.74 -34.25
CA GLY A 451 1.33 23.57 -35.41
C GLY A 451 2.39 24.61 -35.78
N THR A 452 3.52 24.65 -35.09
CA THR A 452 4.70 25.46 -35.39
C THR A 452 5.63 24.70 -36.32
N LYS A 453 5.83 25.25 -37.53
CA LYS A 453 6.62 24.67 -38.63
C LYS A 453 8.11 24.40 -38.31
N ASP A 454 8.60 24.78 -37.12
CA ASP A 454 10.02 24.81 -36.77
C ASP A 454 10.44 23.81 -35.67
N SER A 455 9.54 22.98 -35.12
CA SER A 455 9.89 21.99 -34.08
C SER A 455 9.58 20.54 -34.46
N ASN A 456 9.96 20.11 -35.67
CA ASN A 456 9.83 18.71 -36.12
C ASN A 456 10.92 17.77 -35.56
N GLN A 457 11.59 18.14 -34.47
CA GLN A 457 12.67 17.32 -33.92
C GLN A 457 12.07 16.15 -33.14
N CYS A 458 12.32 14.93 -33.60
CA CYS A 458 11.82 13.72 -32.95
C CYS A 458 12.60 13.43 -31.66
N LEU A 459 12.00 12.65 -30.74
CA LEU A 459 12.60 12.37 -29.44
C LEU A 459 13.96 11.68 -29.56
N ALA A 460 14.16 10.83 -30.58
CA ALA A 460 15.46 10.24 -30.87
C ALA A 460 16.57 11.28 -31.10
N GLU A 461 16.26 12.35 -31.83
CA GLU A 461 17.21 13.42 -32.12
C GLU A 461 17.48 14.28 -30.87
N GLN A 462 16.46 14.51 -30.03
CA GLN A 462 16.62 15.23 -28.76
C GLN A 462 17.50 14.47 -27.76
N MET A 463 17.36 13.14 -27.74
CA MET A 463 18.17 12.26 -26.89
C MET A 463 19.57 11.98 -27.44
N GLY A 464 19.92 12.47 -28.64
CA GLY A 464 21.23 12.21 -29.25
C GLY A 464 21.42 10.76 -29.72
N PHE A 465 20.34 10.03 -30.01
CA PHE A 465 20.45 8.65 -30.47
C PHE A 465 21.09 8.57 -31.87
N PRO A 466 22.03 7.63 -32.08
CA PRO A 466 22.67 7.48 -33.38
C PRO A 466 21.64 6.99 -34.40
N ARG A 467 21.68 7.57 -35.61
CA ARG A 467 20.78 7.20 -36.72
C ARG A 467 20.83 5.71 -37.06
N THR A 468 22.00 5.08 -36.91
CA THR A 468 22.17 3.63 -37.13
C THR A 468 21.27 2.81 -36.22
N PHE A 469 21.20 3.14 -34.93
CA PHE A 469 20.33 2.46 -33.97
C PHE A 469 18.84 2.64 -34.32
N VAL A 470 18.43 3.84 -34.72
CA VAL A 470 17.02 4.10 -35.08
C VAL A 470 16.60 3.27 -36.31
N ILE A 471 17.52 3.09 -37.27
CA ILE A 471 17.32 2.22 -38.43
C ILE A 471 17.23 0.75 -38.00
N GLU A 472 18.18 0.26 -37.20
CA GLU A 472 18.16 -1.11 -36.65
C GLU A 472 16.85 -1.42 -35.90
N LEU A 473 16.39 -0.49 -35.06
CA LEU A 473 15.15 -0.60 -34.30
C LEU A 473 13.93 -0.67 -35.24
N SER A 474 13.91 0.15 -36.28
CA SER A 474 12.84 0.15 -37.30
C SER A 474 12.82 -1.15 -38.10
N HIS A 475 13.98 -1.69 -38.45
CA HIS A 475 14.11 -2.99 -39.11
C HIS A 475 13.62 -4.13 -38.22
N SER A 476 13.88 -4.05 -36.92
CA SER A 476 13.50 -5.07 -35.93
C SER A 476 11.99 -5.24 -35.79
N CYS A 477 11.19 -4.20 -36.05
CA CYS A 477 9.73 -4.26 -36.07
C CYS A 477 9.10 -4.22 -37.47
N CYS A 478 9.89 -4.35 -38.54
CA CYS A 478 9.36 -4.30 -39.91
C CYS A 478 8.18 -5.25 -40.13
N GLY A 479 7.15 -4.76 -40.84
CA GLY A 479 5.93 -5.50 -41.15
C GLY A 479 4.85 -5.47 -40.07
N LEU A 480 5.06 -4.78 -38.95
CA LEU A 480 4.03 -4.55 -37.94
C LEU A 480 3.22 -3.27 -38.22
N VAL A 481 1.90 -3.40 -38.11
CA VAL A 481 0.96 -2.28 -38.15
C VAL A 481 1.09 -1.44 -36.85
N GLU A 482 1.78 -1.93 -35.85
CA GLU A 482 1.94 -1.23 -34.59
C GLU A 482 3.11 -0.24 -34.64
N ALA A 483 3.91 -0.24 -35.71
CA ALA A 483 5.10 0.61 -35.85
C ALA A 483 4.83 1.98 -36.51
N VAL A 484 3.66 2.19 -37.14
CA VAL A 484 3.31 3.45 -37.81
C VAL A 484 2.01 3.99 -37.24
N PRO A 485 1.90 5.27 -36.86
CA PRO A 485 0.70 5.87 -36.26
C PRO A 485 -0.60 5.56 -37.04
N LYS A 486 -1.70 5.33 -36.31
CA LYS A 486 -3.02 4.94 -36.87
C LYS A 486 -3.53 5.95 -37.91
N GLU A 487 -3.10 7.21 -37.81
CA GLU A 487 -3.54 8.34 -38.64
C GLU A 487 -2.96 8.34 -40.05
N ILE A 488 -1.80 7.71 -40.23
CA ILE A 488 -1.11 7.61 -41.52
C ILE A 488 -1.79 6.56 -42.39
N TRP A 489 -2.46 5.58 -41.79
CA TRP A 489 -3.23 4.58 -42.54
C TRP A 489 -4.71 4.88 -42.63
N SER A 490 -5.30 5.65 -41.70
CA SER A 490 -6.67 6.14 -41.87
C SER A 490 -6.81 7.17 -43.01
N THR A 491 -5.69 7.80 -43.41
CA THR A 491 -5.58 8.67 -44.59
C THR A 491 -5.16 7.94 -45.87
N SER A 492 -4.90 6.63 -45.79
CA SER A 492 -4.72 5.81 -46.99
C SER A 492 -6.09 5.58 -47.64
N PRO A 493 -6.31 5.93 -48.93
CA PRO A 493 -7.56 5.60 -49.60
C PRO A 493 -7.74 4.08 -49.54
N GLN A 494 -8.95 3.62 -49.23
CA GLN A 494 -9.36 2.23 -49.37
C GLN A 494 -8.73 1.65 -50.64
N ARG A 495 -7.67 0.85 -50.49
CA ARG A 495 -7.21 0.00 -51.57
C ARG A 495 -8.26 -1.09 -51.69
N VAL A 496 -9.13 -0.87 -52.67
CA VAL A 496 -9.89 -1.86 -53.42
C VAL A 496 -9.18 -3.21 -53.38
N TYR A 497 -9.67 -4.12 -52.55
CA TYR A 497 -9.57 -5.55 -52.80
C TYR A 497 -10.94 -5.99 -53.28
N GLY A 498 -11.05 -6.10 -54.61
CA GLY A 498 -11.96 -7.03 -55.27
C GLY A 498 -11.22 -8.33 -55.56
#